data_AF-A0A966R4W8-F1
#
_entry.id   AF-A0A966R4W8-F1
#
_cell.length_a   1.000
_cell.length_b   1.000
_cell.length_c   1.000
_cell.angle_alpha   90.00
_cell.angle_beta   90.00
_cell.angle_gamma   90.00
#
_symmetry.space_group_name_H-M   'P 1'
#
loop_
_entity.id
_entity.type
_entity.pdbx_description
1 polymer ?
#
loop_
_entity_poly.entity_id
_entity_poly.type
_entity_poly.pdbx_seq_one_letter_code
_entity_poly.pdbx_strand_id
1 'polypeptide(L)'
;MLVLTRKVGEGIAIGDDVKILVMQIKGKQVRLGIKAGPATIVHREEIYQRIQEENRRASVSDERAVNQASQLIGPQDQTTTRSPLRRHVRPPKPSDE
;
A
#
# COMPACT_ATOMS: atom_id res chain seq x y z
N MET A 1 11.49 -27.17 12.71
CA MET A 1 12.31 -26.80 11.54
C MET A 1 12.59 -28.05 10.72
N LEU A 2 12.23 -28.05 9.43
CA LEU A 2 12.52 -29.16 8.50
C LEU A 2 13.68 -28.76 7.59
N VAL A 3 14.67 -29.62 7.43
CA VAL A 3 15.88 -29.34 6.64
C VAL A 3 15.94 -30.29 5.44
N LEU A 4 16.03 -29.72 4.24
CA LEU A 4 16.07 -30.47 2.98
C LEU A 4 17.23 -29.98 2.12
N THR A 5 18.04 -30.90 1.62
CA THR A 5 19.10 -30.60 0.66
C THR A 5 18.59 -30.85 -0.75
N ARG A 6 18.60 -29.83 -1.61
CA ARG A 6 18.17 -29.90 -3.01
C ARG A 6 19.29 -29.47 -3.95
N LYS A 7 19.34 -30.09 -5.14
CA LYS A 7 20.22 -29.69 -6.24
C LYS A 7 19.55 -28.64 -7.12
N VAL A 8 20.33 -28.00 -8.00
CA VAL A 8 19.81 -27.09 -9.02
C VAL A 8 18.82 -27.83 -9.92
N GLY A 9 17.64 -27.24 -10.14
CA GLY A 9 16.54 -27.83 -10.89
C GLY A 9 15.54 -28.60 -10.04
N GLU A 10 15.88 -28.95 -8.80
CA GLU A 10 14.94 -29.59 -7.87
C GLU A 10 14.09 -28.56 -7.14
N GLY A 11 12.94 -29.00 -6.63
CA GLY A 11 12.00 -28.16 -5.90
C GLY A 11 11.48 -28.78 -4.62
N ILE A 12 10.89 -27.92 -3.80
CA ILE A 12 10.21 -28.23 -2.54
C ILE A 12 8.78 -27.75 -2.69
N ALA A 13 7.80 -28.62 -2.42
CA ALA A 13 6.40 -28.25 -2.38
C ALA A 13 5.95 -28.05 -0.92
N ILE A 14 5.15 -27.03 -0.67
CA ILE A 14 4.54 -26.75 0.64
C ILE A 14 3.04 -26.68 0.42
N GLY A 15 2.32 -27.70 0.90
CA GLY A 15 0.91 -27.90 0.57
C GLY A 15 0.70 -28.02 -0.95
N ASP A 16 -0.43 -27.49 -1.42
CA ASP A 16 -0.83 -27.56 -2.83
C ASP A 16 -0.54 -26.26 -3.60
N ASP A 17 -0.39 -25.13 -2.89
CA ASP A 17 -0.32 -23.80 -3.51
C ASP A 17 1.09 -23.25 -3.68
N VAL A 18 2.08 -23.77 -2.94
CA VAL A 18 3.44 -23.21 -2.90
C VAL A 18 4.47 -24.21 -3.40
N LYS A 19 5.26 -23.79 -4.38
CA LYS A 19 6.39 -24.54 -4.93
C LYS A 19 7.64 -23.67 -5.00
N ILE A 20 8.69 -24.12 -4.34
CA ILE A 20 10.01 -23.50 -4.33
C ILE A 20 10.90 -24.31 -5.28
N LEU A 21 11.67 -23.64 -6.13
CA LEU A 21 12.59 -24.25 -7.08
C LEU A 21 13.98 -23.65 -6.91
N VAL A 22 15.01 -24.50 -6.86
CA VAL A 22 16.40 -24.05 -6.85
C VAL A 22 16.82 -23.78 -8.30
N MET A 23 16.86 -22.50 -8.69
CA MET A 23 17.15 -22.13 -10.08
C MET A 23 18.65 -22.17 -10.40
N GLN A 24 19.48 -21.65 -9.50
CA GLN A 24 20.93 -21.62 -9.70
C GLN A 24 21.64 -21.42 -8.36
N ILE A 25 22.85 -21.96 -8.25
CA ILE A 25 23.76 -21.70 -7.14
C ILE A 25 24.98 -20.97 -7.72
N LYS A 26 25.33 -19.81 -7.15
CA LYS A 26 26.52 -19.04 -7.52
C LYS A 26 27.32 -18.75 -6.25
N GLY A 27 28.36 -19.56 -6.01
CA GLY A 27 29.18 -19.47 -4.81
C GLY A 27 28.32 -19.67 -3.55
N LYS A 28 28.16 -18.60 -2.76
CA LYS A 28 27.35 -18.60 -1.53
C LYS A 28 25.90 -18.14 -1.74
N GLN A 29 25.55 -17.66 -2.93
CA GLN A 29 24.21 -17.18 -3.24
C GLN A 29 23.40 -18.25 -3.97
N VAL A 30 22.13 -18.37 -3.61
CA VAL A 30 21.19 -19.29 -4.26
C VAL A 30 20.05 -18.47 -4.86
N ARG A 31 19.76 -18.70 -6.14
CA ARG A 31 18.55 -18.20 -6.78
C ARG A 31 17.41 -19.17 -6.55
N LEU A 32 16.39 -18.72 -5.84
CA LEU A 32 15.17 -19.48 -5.58
C LEU A 32 14.04 -18.88 -6.42
N GLY A 33 13.36 -19.73 -7.16
CA GLY A 33 12.07 -19.42 -7.77
C GLY A 33 10.97 -19.85 -6.81
N ILE A 34 10.06 -18.95 -6.47
CA ILE A 34 8.92 -19.26 -5.61
C ILE A 34 7.66 -19.04 -6.43
N LYS A 35 6.89 -20.11 -6.62
CA LYS A 35 5.55 -20.06 -7.20
C LYS A 35 4.57 -20.25 -6.06
N ALA A 36 3.70 -19.28 -5.84
CA ALA A 36 2.67 -19.33 -4.83
C ALA A 36 1.32 -18.99 -5.48
N GLY A 37 0.23 -19.55 -4.94
CA GLY A 37 -1.13 -19.17 -5.31
C GLY A 37 -1.45 -17.70 -4.99
N PRO A 38 -2.57 -17.17 -5.51
CA PRO A 38 -2.92 -15.75 -5.37
C PRO A 38 -3.21 -15.32 -3.92
N ALA A 39 -3.63 -16.25 -3.06
CA ALA A 39 -3.87 -15.98 -1.64
C ALA A 39 -2.57 -15.84 -0.83
N THR A 40 -1.45 -16.37 -1.34
CA THR A 40 -0.20 -16.47 -0.59
C THR A 40 0.77 -15.39 -1.05
N ILE A 41 0.95 -14.37 -0.23
CA ILE A 41 1.88 -13.27 -0.51
C ILE A 41 3.30 -13.71 -0.12
N VAL A 42 4.26 -13.51 -1.02
CA VAL A 42 5.67 -13.85 -0.80
C VAL A 42 6.46 -12.57 -0.57
N HIS A 43 7.13 -12.49 0.58
CA HIS A 43 8.02 -11.40 0.93
C HIS A 43 9.43 -11.92 1.21
N ARG A 44 10.41 -11.01 1.17
CA ARG A 44 11.72 -11.27 1.76
C ARG A 44 11.61 -11.12 3.26
N GLU A 45 12.28 -11.99 4.01
CA GLU A 45 12.18 -12.07 5.47
C GLU A 45 12.46 -10.71 6.13
N GLU A 46 13.52 -10.02 5.72
CA GLU A 46 13.92 -8.75 6.29
C GLU A 46 12.89 -7.64 6.05
N ILE A 47 12.15 -7.71 4.94
CA ILE A 47 11.10 -6.74 4.63
C ILE A 47 9.84 -7.07 5.45
N TYR A 48 9.49 -8.35 5.53
CA TYR A 48 8.34 -8.80 6.30
C TYR A 48 8.47 -8.43 7.79
N GLN A 49 9.66 -8.64 8.37
CA GLN A 49 9.93 -8.27 9.76
C GLN A 49 9.80 -6.76 10.01
N ARG A 50 10.28 -5.92 9.08
CA ARG A 50 10.13 -4.46 9.19
C ARG A 50 8.67 -4.02 9.11
N ILE A 51 7.89 -4.59 8.20
CA ILE A 51 6.46 -4.27 8.07
C ILE A 51 5.72 -4.66 9.37
N GLN A 52 5.99 -5.84 9.91
CA GLN A 52 5.42 -6.31 11.18
C GLN A 52 5.76 -5.39 12.35
N GLU A 53 7.02 -4.96 12.45
CA GLU A 53 7.46 -4.04 13.51
C GLU A 53 6.80 -2.67 13.39
N GLU A 54 6.76 -2.10 12.19
CA GLU A 54 6.17 -0.79 11.96
C GLU A 54 4.65 -0.81 12.20
N ASN A 55 3.97 -1.87 11.75
CA ASN A 55 2.55 -2.08 12.05
C ASN A 55 2.32 -2.14 13.57
N ARG A 56 3.17 -2.85 14.32
CA ARG A 56 3.06 -2.91 15.78
C ARG A 56 3.24 -1.53 16.42
N ARG A 57 4.19 -0.73 15.94
CA ARG A 57 4.40 0.64 16.42
C ARG A 57 3.21 1.54 16.12
N ALA A 58 2.66 1.45 14.92
CA ALA A 58 1.48 2.20 14.52
C ALA A 58 0.25 1.82 15.37
N SER A 59 0.11 0.54 15.77
CA SER A 59 -0.96 0.09 16.68
C SER A 59 -0.88 0.69 18.08
N VAL A 60 0.32 1.10 18.53
CA VAL A 60 0.56 1.72 19.84
C VAL A 60 0.63 3.23 19.66
N SER A 61 -0.46 3.84 19.20
CA SER A 61 -0.58 5.29 19.08
C SER A 61 -1.24 5.89 20.31
N ASP A 62 -0.56 6.82 20.98
CA ASP A 62 -1.13 7.60 22.08
C ASP A 62 -2.34 8.42 21.59
N GLU A 63 -3.47 8.33 22.29
CA GLU A 63 -4.70 9.07 21.95
C GLU A 63 -4.47 10.59 21.81
N ARG A 64 -3.52 11.13 22.58
CA ARG A 64 -3.12 12.54 22.50
C ARG A 64 -2.49 12.91 21.15
N ALA A 65 -1.65 12.02 20.61
CA ALA A 65 -1.01 12.23 19.31
C ALA A 65 -2.03 12.14 18.17
N VAL A 66 -3.00 11.22 18.27
CA VAL A 66 -4.11 11.08 17.31
C VAL A 66 -4.99 12.34 17.31
N ASN A 67 -5.31 12.88 18.49
CA ASN A 67 -6.11 14.10 18.64
C ASN A 67 -5.37 15.36 18.14
N GLN A 68 -4.05 15.42 18.25
CA GLN A 68 -3.26 16.51 17.65
C GLN A 68 -3.16 16.39 16.13
N ALA A 69 -2.99 15.17 15.60
CA ALA A 69 -2.94 14.94 14.16
C ALA A 69 -4.27 15.29 13.47
N SER A 70 -5.41 14.97 14.08
CA SER A 70 -6.73 15.31 13.53
C SER A 70 -6.98 16.83 13.43
N GLN A 71 -6.41 17.61 14.36
CA GLN A 71 -6.49 19.08 14.34
C GLN A 71 -5.62 19.70 13.23
N LEU A 72 -4.54 19.04 12.82
CA LEU A 72 -3.63 19.51 11.78
C LEU A 72 -4.07 19.10 10.37
N ILE A 73 -4.80 17.98 10.22
CA ILE A 73 -5.23 17.41 8.93
C ILE A 73 -6.68 17.83 8.57
N GLY A 74 -7.29 18.74 9.34
CA GLY A 74 -8.59 19.33 8.99
C GLY A 74 -8.57 19.99 7.59
N PRO A 75 -9.69 19.98 6.84
CA PRO A 75 -9.73 20.51 5.48
C PRO A 75 -9.36 22.00 5.50
N GLN A 76 -8.30 22.36 4.79
CA GLN A 76 -7.95 23.75 4.49
C GLN A 76 -8.93 24.29 3.45
N ASP A 77 -10.17 24.52 3.88
CA ASP A 77 -11.22 25.13 3.06
C ASP A 77 -11.10 26.65 3.09
N GLN A 78 -9.93 27.18 2.72
CA GLN A 78 -9.68 28.63 2.60
C GLN A 78 -8.66 28.93 1.49
N THR A 79 -9.08 28.85 0.24
CA THR A 79 -8.53 29.74 -0.80
C THR A 79 -9.67 30.55 -1.44
N THR A 80 -9.88 31.70 -0.83
CA THR A 80 -10.60 32.85 -1.38
C THR A 80 -9.95 33.33 -2.70
N THR A 81 -10.79 33.90 -3.60
CA THR A 81 -10.48 34.85 -4.72
C THR A 81 -10.29 34.17 -6.11
N ARG A 82 -11.16 34.34 -7.12
CA ARG A 82 -11.50 35.60 -7.84
C ARG A 82 -12.81 35.53 -8.66
N SER A 83 -13.65 36.56 -8.47
CA SER A 83 -14.65 37.16 -9.37
C SER A 83 -15.89 36.36 -9.83
N PRO A 84 -17.11 36.78 -9.46
CA PRO A 84 -18.25 36.66 -10.34
C PRO A 84 -18.36 37.96 -11.16
N LEU A 85 -18.09 37.87 -12.47
CA LEU A 85 -18.59 38.87 -13.41
C LEU A 85 -20.11 38.96 -13.22
N ARG A 86 -20.54 40.09 -12.65
CA ARG A 86 -21.94 40.47 -12.50
C ARG A 86 -22.55 40.56 -13.89
N ARG A 87 -23.16 39.48 -14.39
CA ARG A 87 -24.04 39.58 -15.55
C ARG A 87 -25.24 40.43 -15.14
N HIS A 88 -25.21 41.69 -15.57
CA HIS A 88 -26.40 42.53 -15.64
C HIS A 88 -27.42 41.84 -16.55
N VAL A 89 -28.40 41.18 -15.94
CA VAL A 89 -29.62 40.75 -16.64
C VAL A 89 -30.48 42.00 -16.81
N ARG A 90 -30.74 42.43 -18.05
CA ARG A 90 -31.72 43.49 -18.33
C ARG A 90 -33.10 42.98 -17.90
N PRO A 91 -33.95 43.80 -17.28
CA PRO A 91 -35.33 43.40 -17.03
C PRO A 91 -36.06 43.23 -18.38
N PRO A 92 -37.05 42.31 -18.46
CA PRO A 92 -37.84 42.16 -19.67
C PRO A 92 -38.64 43.45 -19.93
N LYS A 93 -38.72 43.85 -21.20
CA LYS A 93 -39.60 44.95 -21.62
C LYS A 93 -41.05 44.57 -21.33
N PRO A 94 -41.89 45.50 -20.84
CA PRO A 94 -43.32 45.29 -20.83
C PRO A 94 -43.80 45.14 -22.28
N SER A 95 -44.59 44.10 -22.51
CA SER A 95 -45.39 43.93 -23.72
C SER A 95 -46.49 45.00 -23.69
N ASP A 96 -46.29 46.08 -24.44
CA ASP A 96 -47.39 46.95 -24.84
C ASP A 96 -48.15 46.29 -25.99
N GLU A 97 -49.47 46.45 -25.93
CA GLU A 97 -50.49 46.18 -26.93
C GLU A 97 -50.15 46.79 -28.31
#